data_AF-A0A968VBI0-F1
#
_entry.id   AF-A0A968VBI0-F1
#
_cell.length_a   1.000
_cell.length_b   1.000
_cell.length_c   1.000
_cell.angle_alpha   90.00
_cell.angle_beta   90.00
_cell.angle_gamma   90.00
#
_symmetry.space_group_name_H-M   'P 1'
#
loop_
_entity.id
_entity.type
_entity.pdbx_description
1 polymer ?
#
loop_
_entity_poly.entity_id
_entity_poly.type
_entity_poly.pdbx_seq_one_letter_code
_entity_poly.pdbx_strand_id
1 'polypeptide(L)'
;MRQKRRRIRGVILDYALGIAILGFNPLPGFLSWTLLIATIAILKMLRDIANLWGFAGGQDLLAIAGSFLGAMATTWLSLMVWGTIFVMSIYLPIPKGFALAAGLFTLTWGLGQATNQYYASGWQLGEKRWWQK
;
A
#
# COMPACT_ATOMS: atom_id res chain seq x y z
N MET A 1 14.06 15.51 6.96
CA MET A 1 13.04 15.11 5.95
C MET A 1 13.41 13.91 5.07
N ARG A 2 14.57 13.91 4.37
CA ARG A 2 14.93 12.83 3.42
C ARG A 2 15.06 11.45 4.07
N GLN A 3 15.64 11.37 5.27
CA GLN A 3 15.78 10.11 6.03
C GLN A 3 14.42 9.52 6.46
N LYS A 4 13.49 10.36 6.96
CA LYS A 4 12.13 9.93 7.36
C LYS A 4 11.36 9.33 6.19
N ARG A 5 11.37 10.00 5.02
CA ARG A 5 10.76 9.48 3.78
C ARG A 5 11.40 8.17 3.32
N ARG A 6 12.74 8.03 3.38
CA ARG A 6 13.42 6.77 3.05
C ARG A 6 12.99 5.64 3.98
N ARG A 7 12.91 5.90 5.28
CA ARG A 7 12.45 4.91 6.27
C ARG A 7 11.02 4.45 6.00
N ILE A 8 10.10 5.37 5.72
CA ILE A 8 8.71 5.03 5.40
C ILE A 8 8.62 4.22 4.10
N ARG A 9 9.38 4.57 3.06
CA ARG A 9 9.44 3.77 1.82
C ARG A 9 9.97 2.37 2.07
N GLY A 10 10.95 2.22 2.95
CA GLY A 10 11.46 0.91 3.39
C GLY A 10 10.35 0.07 4.03
N VAL A 11 9.62 0.64 5.00
CA VAL A 11 8.48 -0.04 5.65
C VAL A 11 7.42 -0.46 4.63
N ILE A 12 7.05 0.42 3.69
CA ILE A 12 6.08 0.09 2.63
C ILE A 12 6.58 -1.08 1.79
N LEU A 13 7.86 -1.08 1.42
CA LEU A 13 8.46 -2.16 0.63
C LEU A 13 8.46 -3.47 1.40
N ASP A 14 8.85 -3.46 2.68
CA ASP A 14 8.91 -4.65 3.53
C ASP A 14 7.54 -5.30 3.67
N TYR A 15 6.49 -4.50 3.91
CA TYR A 15 5.11 -4.99 3.95
C TYR A 15 4.65 -5.49 2.57
N ALA A 16 4.95 -4.76 1.50
CA ALA A 16 4.56 -5.18 0.14
C ALA A 16 5.22 -6.52 -0.24
N LEU A 17 6.50 -6.71 0.08
CA LEU A 17 7.22 -7.97 -0.14
C LEU A 17 6.67 -9.09 0.75
N GLY A 18 6.45 -8.84 2.04
CA GLY A 18 5.89 -9.83 2.95
C GLY A 18 4.51 -10.33 2.49
N ILE A 19 3.65 -9.42 2.04
CA ILE A 19 2.33 -9.76 1.50
C ILE A 19 2.44 -10.43 0.12
N ALA A 20 3.41 -10.05 -0.72
CA ALA A 20 3.65 -10.74 -1.99
C ALA A 20 4.07 -12.19 -1.78
N ILE A 21 4.94 -12.45 -0.80
CA ILE A 21 5.35 -13.81 -0.40
C ILE A 21 4.14 -14.60 0.09
N LEU A 22 3.27 -13.98 0.90
CA LEU A 22 2.00 -14.59 1.31
C LEU A 22 1.09 -14.89 0.11
N GLY A 23 1.04 -14.02 -0.89
CA GLY A 23 0.29 -14.23 -2.13
C GLY A 23 0.85 -15.37 -2.99
N PHE A 24 2.14 -15.67 -2.86
CA PHE A 24 2.80 -16.82 -3.49
C PHE A 24 2.55 -18.12 -2.71
N ASN A 25 1.36 -18.27 -2.11
CA ASN A 25 0.99 -19.48 -1.39
C ASN A 25 0.60 -20.60 -2.36
N PRO A 26 1.32 -21.74 -2.41
CA PRO A 26 0.98 -22.85 -3.29
C PRO A 26 -0.18 -23.71 -2.76
N LEU A 27 -0.66 -23.48 -1.54
CA LEU A 27 -1.67 -24.33 -0.89
C LEU A 27 -3.10 -23.98 -1.38
N PRO A 28 -3.78 -24.89 -2.10
CA PRO A 28 -5.17 -24.70 -2.49
C PRO A 28 -6.09 -24.66 -1.25
N GLY A 29 -7.09 -23.77 -1.27
CA GLY A 29 -8.06 -23.61 -0.16
C GLY A 29 -7.68 -22.57 0.90
N PHE A 30 -6.44 -22.05 0.91
CA PHE A 30 -6.00 -21.03 1.87
C PHE A 30 -6.13 -19.59 1.37
N LEU A 31 -6.83 -19.37 0.25
CA LEU A 31 -6.99 -18.03 -0.34
C LEU A 31 -7.65 -17.06 0.65
N SER A 32 -8.75 -17.46 1.29
CA SER A 32 -9.47 -16.63 2.26
C SER A 32 -8.58 -16.23 3.44
N TRP A 33 -7.80 -17.17 3.97
CA TRP A 33 -6.84 -16.90 5.04
C TRP A 33 -5.72 -15.97 4.58
N THR A 34 -5.21 -16.17 3.36
CA THR A 34 -4.17 -15.32 2.76
C THR A 34 -4.67 -13.88 2.62
N LEU A 35 -5.89 -13.68 2.11
CA LEU A 35 -6.51 -12.37 1.99
C LEU A 35 -6.81 -11.74 3.36
N LEU A 36 -7.25 -12.52 4.34
CA LEU A 36 -7.48 -12.03 5.70
C LEU A 36 -6.17 -11.52 6.32
N ILE A 37 -5.10 -12.32 6.28
CA ILE A 37 -3.79 -11.96 6.80
C ILE A 37 -3.22 -10.75 6.05
N ALA A 38 -3.33 -10.73 4.72
CA ALA A 38 -2.92 -9.59 3.90
C ALA A 38 -3.67 -8.30 4.29
N THR A 39 -4.98 -8.38 4.50
CA THR A 39 -5.81 -7.24 4.92
C THR A 39 -5.36 -6.71 6.27
N ILE A 40 -5.15 -7.59 7.25
CA ILE A 40 -4.63 -7.21 8.59
C ILE A 40 -3.25 -6.56 8.46
N ALA A 41 -2.37 -7.11 7.62
CA ALA A 41 -1.03 -6.58 7.40
C ALA A 41 -1.05 -5.20 6.71
N ILE A 42 -1.95 -4.98 5.74
CA ILE A 42 -2.16 -3.67 5.11
C ILE A 42 -2.62 -2.67 6.16
N LEU A 43 -3.65 -2.99 6.95
CA LEU A 43 -4.14 -2.10 8.01
C LEU A 43 -3.04 -1.76 9.02
N LYS A 44 -2.20 -2.74 9.36
CA LYS A 44 -1.04 -2.53 10.22
C LYS A 44 -0.01 -1.61 9.59
N MET A 45 0.32 -1.79 8.31
CA MET A 45 1.21 -0.90 7.55
C MET A 45 0.70 0.54 7.57
N LEU A 46 -0.60 0.76 7.33
CA LEU A 46 -1.20 2.09 7.37
C LEU A 46 -1.01 2.75 8.75
N ARG A 47 -1.22 1.99 9.82
CA ARG A 47 -1.00 2.46 11.20
C ARG A 47 0.47 2.74 11.49
N ASP A 48 1.40 1.91 11.01
CA ASP A 48 2.84 2.11 11.19
C ASP A 48 3.33 3.39 10.47
N ILE A 49 2.81 3.65 9.27
CA ILE A 49 3.06 4.91 8.55
C ILE A 49 2.52 6.10 9.35
N ALA A 50 1.29 6.00 9.85
CA ALA A 50 0.67 7.06 10.67
C ALA A 50 1.49 7.35 11.94
N ASN A 51 1.95 6.30 12.64
CA ASN A 51 2.82 6.40 13.80
C ASN A 51 4.15 7.10 13.46
N LEU A 52 4.78 6.74 12.34
CA LEU A 52 6.01 7.39 11.88
C LEU A 52 5.79 8.88 11.61
N TRP A 53 4.62 9.26 11.10
CA TRP A 53 4.25 10.66 10.90
C TRP A 53 3.75 11.37 12.16
N GLY A 54 3.60 10.67 13.28
CA GLY A 54 3.09 11.24 14.54
C GLY A 54 1.62 11.63 14.47
N PHE A 55 0.83 10.93 13.66
CA PHE A 55 -0.58 11.26 13.41
C PHE A 55 -0.81 12.70 12.94
N ALA A 56 0.09 13.22 12.11
CA ALA A 56 0.01 14.58 11.55
C ALA A 56 -1.37 14.86 10.94
N GLY A 57 -2.17 15.68 11.63
CA GLY A 57 -3.52 16.08 11.27
C GLY A 57 -3.58 17.51 10.70
N GLY A 58 -4.79 18.00 10.42
CA GLY A 58 -5.02 19.33 9.84
C GLY A 58 -4.98 19.37 8.32
N GLN A 59 -5.32 18.24 7.69
CA GLN A 59 -5.30 18.08 6.24
C GLN A 59 -6.56 18.66 5.60
N ASP A 60 -6.37 19.31 4.46
CA ASP A 60 -7.45 19.93 3.68
C ASP A 60 -8.36 18.85 3.04
N LEU A 61 -9.60 19.21 2.71
CA LEU A 61 -10.59 18.30 2.09
C LEU A 61 -10.03 17.65 0.81
N LEU A 62 -9.18 18.39 0.08
CA LEU A 62 -8.49 17.92 -1.12
C LEU A 62 -7.51 16.77 -0.84
N ALA A 63 -6.83 16.76 0.30
CA ALA A 63 -5.90 15.70 0.68
C ALA A 63 -6.66 14.41 1.04
N ILE A 64 -7.82 14.54 1.71
CA ILE A 64 -8.72 13.41 2.01
C ILE A 64 -9.27 12.82 0.71
N ALA A 65 -9.80 13.66 -0.19
CA ALA A 65 -10.29 13.22 -1.49
C ALA A 65 -9.18 12.56 -2.32
N GLY A 66 -7.98 13.15 -2.34
CA GLY A 66 -6.81 12.60 -3.02
C GLY A 66 -6.38 11.23 -2.48
N SER A 67 -6.39 11.04 -1.16
CA SER A 67 -6.09 9.74 -0.55
C SER A 67 -7.15 8.69 -0.88
N PHE A 68 -8.43 9.07 -0.91
CA PHE A 68 -9.51 8.18 -1.28
C PHE A 68 -9.43 7.74 -2.75
N LEU A 69 -9.27 8.70 -3.66
CA LEU A 69 -9.06 8.42 -5.08
C LEU A 69 -7.77 7.61 -5.31
N GLY A 70 -6.70 7.89 -4.57
CA GLY A 70 -5.46 7.11 -4.62
C GLY A 70 -5.66 5.66 -4.19
N ALA A 71 -6.47 5.41 -3.15
CA ALA A 71 -6.81 4.06 -2.71
C ALA A 71 -7.67 3.32 -3.76
N MET A 72 -8.65 3.99 -4.37
CA MET A 72 -9.46 3.42 -5.45
C MET A 72 -8.60 3.08 -6.68
N ALA A 73 -7.77 4.03 -7.13
CA ALA A 73 -6.89 3.85 -8.27
C ALA A 73 -5.90 2.71 -8.04
N THR A 74 -5.34 2.60 -6.83
CA THR A 74 -4.45 1.50 -6.46
C THR A 74 -5.17 0.16 -6.48
N THR A 75 -6.40 0.11 -5.95
CA THR A 75 -7.21 -1.12 -5.98
C THR A 75 -7.47 -1.56 -7.42
N TRP A 76 -7.83 -0.62 -8.30
CA TRP A 76 -8.03 -0.89 -9.71
C TRP A 76 -6.74 -1.39 -10.40
N LEU A 77 -5.62 -0.72 -10.15
CA LEU A 77 -4.31 -1.10 -10.69
C LEU A 77 -3.90 -2.51 -10.23
N SER A 78 -4.14 -2.85 -8.97
CA SER A 78 -3.91 -4.20 -8.43
C SER A 78 -4.70 -5.26 -9.17
N LEU A 79 -5.98 -5.01 -9.45
CA LEU A 79 -6.83 -5.93 -10.22
C LEU A 79 -6.34 -6.08 -11.65
N MET A 80 -5.91 -4.98 -12.28
CA MET A 80 -5.31 -4.98 -13.62
C MET A 80 -4.03 -5.83 -13.64
N VAL A 81 -3.10 -5.61 -12.71
CA VAL A 81 -1.85 -6.39 -12.61
C VAL A 81 -2.14 -7.87 -12.41
N TRP A 82 -3.03 -8.20 -11.47
CA TRP A 82 -3.46 -9.58 -11.23
C TRP A 82 -4.04 -10.21 -12.51
N GLY A 83 -4.98 -9.52 -13.17
CA GLY A 83 -5.63 -9.99 -14.39
C GLY A 83 -4.67 -10.17 -15.55
N THR A 84 -3.75 -9.22 -15.77
CA THR A 84 -2.72 -9.30 -16.81
C THR A 84 -1.82 -10.52 -16.60
N ILE A 85 -1.31 -10.71 -15.38
CA ILE A 85 -0.43 -11.85 -15.08
C ILE A 85 -1.19 -13.17 -15.13
N PHE A 86 -2.45 -13.18 -14.69
CA PHE A 86 -3.33 -14.34 -14.81
C PHE A 86 -3.52 -14.75 -16.29
N VAL A 87 -3.82 -13.81 -17.18
CA VAL A 87 -3.95 -14.08 -18.62
C VAL A 87 -2.61 -14.54 -19.20
N MET A 88 -1.49 -13.93 -18.83
CA MET A 88 -0.16 -14.38 -19.26
C MET A 88 0.15 -15.80 -18.79
N SER A 89 -0.29 -16.20 -17.59
CA SER A 89 -0.07 -17.54 -17.04
C SER A 89 -0.78 -18.66 -17.80
N ILE A 90 -1.75 -18.32 -18.66
CA ILE A 90 -2.38 -19.28 -19.57
C ILE A 90 -1.41 -19.68 -20.69
N TYR A 91 -0.57 -18.73 -21.15
CA TYR A 91 0.35 -18.92 -22.27
C TYR A 91 1.79 -19.20 -21.84
N LEU A 92 2.18 -18.76 -20.65
CA LEU A 92 3.52 -18.90 -20.09
C LEU A 92 3.49 -19.83 -18.86
N PRO A 93 4.54 -20.63 -18.62
CA PRO A 93 4.62 -21.53 -17.47
C PRO A 93 4.93 -20.75 -16.17
N ILE A 94 4.01 -19.86 -15.77
CA ILE A 94 4.11 -19.03 -14.57
C ILE A 94 3.37 -19.74 -13.42
N PRO A 95 3.94 -19.80 -12.20
CA PRO A 95 3.23 -20.34 -11.04
C PRO A 95 1.91 -19.60 -10.81
N LYS A 96 0.82 -20.33 -10.59
CA LYS A 96 -0.54 -19.76 -10.42
C LYS A 96 -0.64 -18.72 -9.28
N GLY A 97 0.18 -18.85 -8.24
CA GLY A 97 0.26 -17.90 -7.12
C GLY A 97 0.94 -16.57 -7.46
N PHE A 98 1.66 -16.48 -8.59
CA PHE A 98 2.40 -15.28 -8.96
C PHE A 98 1.48 -14.11 -9.32
N ALA A 99 0.35 -14.37 -9.99
CA ALA A 99 -0.65 -13.35 -10.28
C ALA A 99 -1.19 -12.72 -9.00
N LEU A 100 -1.52 -13.56 -8.00
CA LEU A 100 -2.02 -13.10 -6.70
C LEU A 100 -0.95 -12.31 -5.94
N ALA A 101 0.29 -12.82 -5.89
CA ALA A 101 1.42 -12.13 -5.28
C ALA A 101 1.64 -10.73 -5.87
N ALA A 102 1.63 -10.62 -7.20
CA ALA A 102 1.84 -9.34 -7.89
C ALA A 102 0.68 -8.36 -7.69
N GLY A 103 -0.57 -8.85 -7.70
CA GLY A 103 -1.74 -8.03 -7.36
C GLY A 103 -1.63 -7.48 -5.94
N LEU A 104 -1.43 -8.36 -4.95
CA LEU A 104 -1.33 -7.96 -3.54
C LEU A 104 -0.12 -7.04 -3.27
N PHE A 105 1.02 -7.27 -3.93
CA PHE A 105 2.16 -6.36 -3.90
C PHE A 105 1.76 -4.96 -4.37
N THR A 106 1.12 -4.88 -5.53
CA THR A 106 0.67 -3.62 -6.16
C THR A 106 -0.30 -2.88 -5.26
N LEU A 107 -1.26 -3.60 -4.67
CA LEU A 107 -2.22 -3.06 -3.73
C LEU A 107 -1.53 -2.46 -2.50
N THR A 108 -0.66 -3.25 -1.86
CA THR A 108 0.03 -2.85 -0.63
C THR A 108 0.95 -1.65 -0.88
N TRP A 109 1.73 -1.72 -1.95
CA TRP A 109 2.63 -0.64 -2.33
C TRP A 109 1.88 0.67 -2.59
N GLY A 110 0.84 0.64 -3.43
CA GLY A 110 0.11 1.85 -3.78
C GLY A 110 -0.65 2.46 -2.60
N LEU A 111 -1.25 1.63 -1.73
CA LEU A 111 -1.90 2.10 -0.51
C LEU A 111 -0.87 2.75 0.43
N GLY A 112 0.28 2.11 0.61
CA GLY A 112 1.38 2.67 1.39
C GLY A 112 1.85 4.03 0.86
N GLN A 113 1.98 4.19 -0.46
CA GLN A 113 2.34 5.47 -1.07
C GLN A 113 1.24 6.53 -0.89
N ALA A 114 -0.03 6.19 -1.12
CA ALA A 114 -1.16 7.10 -0.95
C ALA A 114 -1.24 7.63 0.50
N THR A 115 -1.10 6.73 1.48
CA THR A 115 -1.11 7.09 2.90
C THR A 115 0.10 7.92 3.30
N ASN A 116 1.28 7.60 2.77
CA ASN A 116 2.46 8.42 3.00
C ASN A 116 2.30 9.84 2.41
N GLN A 117 1.66 9.99 1.24
CA GLN A 117 1.37 11.30 0.65
C GLN A 117 0.35 12.09 1.48
N TYR A 118 -0.71 11.43 1.95
CA TYR A 118 -1.70 12.00 2.87
C TYR A 118 -1.00 12.63 4.08
N TYR A 119 -0.26 11.84 4.87
CA TYR A 119 0.43 12.36 6.06
C TYR A 119 1.54 13.37 5.76
N ALA A 120 2.25 13.23 4.64
CA ALA A 120 3.26 14.22 4.24
C ALA A 120 2.63 15.59 3.97
N SER A 121 1.43 15.64 3.37
CA SER A 121 0.71 16.88 3.12
C SER A 121 0.28 17.56 4.42
N GLY A 122 -0.22 16.78 5.40
CA GLY A 122 -0.63 17.29 6.71
C GLY A 122 0.54 17.84 7.53
N TRP A 123 1.68 17.15 7.51
CA TRP A 123 2.89 17.64 8.17
C TRP A 123 3.36 18.98 7.62
N GLN A 124 3.35 19.16 6.29
CA GLN A 124 3.77 20.41 5.64
C GLN A 124 2.85 21.59 6.00
N LEU A 125 1.55 21.35 6.12
CA LEU A 125 0.58 22.37 6.56
C LEU A 125 0.79 22.75 8.03
N GLY A 126 1.02 21.76 8.90
CA GLY A 126 1.34 21.98 10.30
C GLY A 126 2.62 22.82 10.48
N GLU A 127 3.69 22.49 9.76
CA GLU A 127 4.97 23.20 9.82
C GLU A 127 4.83 24.67 9.37
N LYS A 128 4.13 24.94 8.26
CA LYS A 128 3.88 26.32 7.80
C LYS A 128 3.13 27.18 8.83
N ARG A 129 2.22 26.57 9.61
CA ARG A 129 1.44 27.29 10.63
C ARG A 129 2.29 27.79 11.81
N TRP A 130 3.41 27.14 12.11
CA TRP A 130 4.31 27.54 13.21
C TRP A 130 5.25 28.68 12.83
N TRP A 131 5.63 28.81 11.56
CA TRP A 131 6.50 29.88 11.08
C TRP A 131 5.77 31.18 10.73
N GLN A 132 4.44 31.20 10.81
CA GLN A 132 3.61 32.39 10.60
C GLN A 132 3.08 33.01 11.91
N LYS A 133 3.52 32.51 13.06
CA LYS A 133 3.32 33.12 14.38
C LYS A 133 4.64 33.65 14.90
#